data_AF-A0A3D1FVL9-F1
#
_entry.id   AF-A0A3D1FVL9-F1
#
_cell.length_a   1.000
_cell.length_b   1.000
_cell.length_c   1.000
_cell.angle_alpha   90.00
_cell.angle_beta   90.00
_cell.angle_gamma   90.00
#
_symmetry.space_group_name_H-M   'P 1'
#
loop_
_entity.id
_entity.type
_entity.pdbx_description
1 polymer ?
#
loop_
_entity_poly.entity_id
_entity_poly.type
_entity_poly.pdbx_seq_one_letter_code
_entity_poly.pdbx_strand_id
1 'polypeptide(L)'
;EALVHAMRLAIEYRQRFQRDIFIDLLCYRKYGHNEGDEPRFTQPILYKAISKHANPREIYAQKLMSEGIATQQMVREMQEEFKSMLETDFDEAKKIKRNVITPFMEKEWVDYPSAKPGEMLHAVDTTFDLDKLKDIAKYITTLPEGKKFLKKTVRLMGDRAAQVFERNSIDWGMGELLAYGSLLSEDYNIRISGEDVER
;
A
#
# COMPACT_ATOMS: atom_id res chain seq x y z
N GLU A 1 16.42 23.79 -4.94
CA GLU A 1 17.67 23.02 -4.80
C GLU A 1 17.79 22.30 -3.45
N ALA A 2 17.83 23.00 -2.31
CA ALA A 2 18.01 22.36 -0.98
C ALA A 2 16.98 21.24 -0.68
N LEU A 3 15.70 21.45 -1.02
CA LEU A 3 14.67 20.42 -0.90
C LEU A 3 15.00 19.16 -1.72
N VAL A 4 15.47 19.32 -2.96
CA VAL A 4 15.85 18.19 -3.82
C VAL A 4 17.03 17.43 -3.21
N HIS A 5 18.00 18.15 -2.63
CA HIS A 5 19.10 17.52 -1.91
C HIS A 5 18.62 16.72 -0.68
N ALA A 6 17.73 17.29 0.13
CA ALA A 6 17.14 16.59 1.28
C ALA A 6 16.37 15.32 0.85
N MET A 7 15.63 15.39 -0.26
CA MET A 7 14.92 14.23 -0.83
C MET A 7 15.89 13.14 -1.31
N ARG A 8 16.99 13.52 -2.00
CA ARG A 8 18.03 12.57 -2.42
C ARG A 8 18.68 11.88 -1.23
N LEU A 9 19.06 12.66 -0.22
CA LEU A 9 19.60 12.12 1.04
C LEU A 9 18.63 11.15 1.71
N ALA A 10 17.34 11.48 1.75
CA ALA A 10 16.34 10.62 2.37
C ALA A 10 16.19 9.28 1.63
N ILE A 11 16.20 9.30 0.30
CA ILE A 11 16.18 8.09 -0.52
C ILE A 11 17.44 7.26 -0.29
N GLU A 12 18.62 7.88 -0.31
CA GLU A 12 19.89 7.19 -0.05
C GLU A 12 19.93 6.57 1.35
N TYR A 13 19.47 7.29 2.37
CA TYR A 13 19.34 6.78 3.73
C TYR A 13 18.40 5.57 3.79
N ARG A 14 17.19 5.69 3.22
CA ARG A 14 16.22 4.59 3.20
C ARG A 14 16.78 3.36 2.49
N GLN A 15 17.45 3.54 1.35
CA GLN A 15 18.05 2.43 0.59
C GLN A 15 19.22 1.78 1.34
N ARG A 16 20.08 2.57 1.98
CA ARG A 16 21.26 2.07 2.68
C ARG A 16 20.93 1.39 4.01
N PHE A 17 20.01 1.96 4.78
CA PHE A 17 19.75 1.53 6.15
C PHE A 17 18.45 0.77 6.30
N GLN A 18 17.54 0.81 5.30
CA GLN A 18 16.23 0.15 5.34
C GLN A 18 15.42 0.57 6.60
N ARG A 19 15.54 1.85 6.95
CA ARG A 19 14.83 2.48 8.07
C ARG A 19 14.03 3.67 7.59
N ASP A 20 12.98 3.97 8.33
CA ASP A 20 12.16 5.15 8.12
C ASP A 20 12.99 6.43 8.34
N ILE A 21 12.63 7.46 7.59
CA ILE A 21 13.22 8.80 7.67
C ILE A 21 12.12 9.83 7.47
N PHE A 22 12.20 10.91 8.23
CA PHE A 22 11.24 12.00 8.21
C PHE A 22 11.88 13.22 7.54
N ILE A 23 11.12 13.86 6.64
CA ILE A 23 11.49 15.15 6.06
C ILE A 23 10.51 16.17 6.60
N ASP A 24 11.00 17.08 7.45
CA ASP A 24 10.23 18.24 7.88
C ASP A 24 10.33 19.34 6.80
N LEU A 25 9.31 19.42 5.94
CA LEU A 25 9.23 20.43 4.89
C LEU A 25 8.54 21.70 5.42
N LEU A 26 9.36 22.60 5.96
CA LEU A 26 8.91 23.92 6.39
C LEU A 26 8.39 24.73 5.20
N CYS A 27 7.08 24.97 5.18
CA CYS A 27 6.38 25.74 4.14
C CYS A 27 5.32 26.65 4.77
N TYR A 28 4.48 27.26 3.93
CA TYR A 28 3.37 28.09 4.37
C TYR A 28 2.11 27.77 3.57
N ARG A 29 0.94 28.01 4.18
CA ARG A 29 -0.35 27.86 3.53
C ARG A 29 -0.81 29.22 2.99
N LYS A 30 -0.95 29.34 1.66
CA LYS A 30 -1.30 30.61 1.02
C LYS A 30 -2.72 31.09 1.36
N TYR A 31 -3.68 30.17 1.39
CA TYR A 31 -5.08 30.44 1.71
C TYR A 31 -5.46 29.89 3.09
N GLY A 32 -6.74 29.97 3.46
CA GLY A 32 -7.28 29.38 4.69
C GLY A 32 -7.15 27.86 4.75
N HIS A 33 -7.86 27.22 5.69
CA HIS A 33 -7.86 25.75 5.75
C HIS A 33 -8.44 25.13 4.48
N ASN A 34 -9.47 25.77 3.94
CA ASN A 34 -9.88 25.67 2.55
C ASN A 34 -9.77 27.06 1.86
N GLU A 35 -9.99 27.11 0.54
CA GLU A 35 -9.88 28.35 -0.25
C GLU A 35 -10.97 29.39 0.05
N GLY A 36 -12.11 28.98 0.64
CA GLY A 36 -13.21 29.86 1.01
C GLY A 36 -13.09 30.46 2.42
N ASP A 37 -12.22 29.90 3.25
CA ASP A 37 -12.01 30.34 4.63
C ASP A 37 -11.18 31.64 4.69
N GLU A 38 -11.51 32.52 5.63
CA GLU A 38 -10.73 33.72 5.94
C GLU A 38 -9.80 33.46 7.16
N PRO A 39 -8.50 33.19 6.94
CA PRO A 39 -7.59 32.83 8.02
C PRO A 39 -7.14 34.01 8.89
N ARG A 40 -7.33 35.26 8.44
CA ARG A 40 -6.91 36.45 9.21
C ARG A 40 -7.72 36.64 10.49
N PHE A 41 -8.87 35.98 10.64
CA PHE A 41 -9.65 36.02 11.89
C PHE A 41 -8.89 35.42 13.09
N THR A 42 -8.02 34.44 12.86
CA THR A 42 -7.25 33.79 13.92
C THR A 42 -5.74 33.96 13.76
N GLN A 43 -5.24 34.17 12.54
CA GLN A 43 -3.81 34.26 12.23
C GLN A 43 -3.43 35.55 11.46
N PRO A 44 -3.83 36.75 11.91
CA PRO A 44 -3.69 37.98 11.12
C PRO A 44 -2.23 38.38 10.84
N ILE A 45 -1.33 38.20 11.80
CA ILE A 45 0.09 38.59 11.66
C ILE A 45 0.78 37.68 10.64
N LEU A 46 0.55 36.37 10.74
CA LEU A 46 1.12 35.38 9.82
C LEU A 46 0.66 35.64 8.39
N TYR A 47 -0.65 35.79 8.18
CA TYR A 47 -1.19 36.02 6.85
C TYR A 47 -0.85 37.41 6.27
N LYS A 48 -0.56 38.40 7.12
CA LYS A 48 0.03 39.68 6.69
C LYS A 48 1.47 39.52 6.19
N ALA A 49 2.24 38.58 6.74
CA ALA A 49 3.58 38.26 6.24
C ALA A 49 3.49 37.44 4.95
N ILE A 50 2.64 36.40 4.91
CA ILE A 50 2.43 35.54 3.75
C ILE A 50 1.95 36.35 2.54
N SER A 51 1.02 37.30 2.72
CA SER A 51 0.50 38.11 1.60
C SER A 51 1.55 39.02 0.95
N LYS A 52 2.63 39.34 1.67
CA LYS A 52 3.77 40.11 1.16
C LYS A 52 4.90 39.23 0.64
N HIS A 53 4.83 37.93 0.90
CA HIS A 53 5.87 36.98 0.49
C HIS A 53 5.60 36.50 -0.93
N ALA A 54 6.55 36.71 -1.83
CA ALA A 54 6.45 36.22 -3.21
C ALA A 54 6.31 34.69 -3.25
N ASN A 55 5.67 34.16 -4.30
CA ASN A 55 5.51 32.71 -4.43
C ASN A 55 6.90 32.04 -4.60
N PRO A 56 7.17 30.86 -4.01
CA PRO A 56 8.41 30.12 -4.22
C PRO A 56 8.80 29.97 -5.70
N ARG A 57 7.82 29.79 -6.60
CA ARG A 57 8.03 29.77 -8.06
C ARG A 57 8.65 31.06 -8.57
N GLU A 58 8.14 32.20 -8.13
CA GLU A 58 8.61 33.52 -8.55
C GLU A 58 10.00 33.81 -7.99
N ILE A 59 10.22 33.50 -6.71
CA ILE A 59 11.53 33.65 -6.06
C ILE A 59 12.59 32.82 -6.79
N TYR A 60 12.27 31.57 -7.12
CA TYR A 60 13.20 30.68 -7.80
C TYR A 60 13.42 31.09 -9.26
N ALA A 61 12.37 31.51 -9.98
CA ALA A 61 12.52 32.04 -11.34
C ALA A 61 13.40 33.29 -11.38
N GLN A 62 13.23 34.22 -10.44
CA GLN A 62 14.08 35.41 -10.33
C GLN A 62 15.53 35.06 -10.06
N LYS A 63 15.80 34.10 -9.17
CA LYS A 63 17.15 33.58 -8.93
C LYS A 63 17.77 33.05 -10.23
N LEU A 64 17.09 32.16 -10.95
CA LEU A 64 17.60 31.58 -12.19
C LEU A 64 17.85 32.64 -13.29
N MET A 65 17.01 33.67 -13.36
CA MET A 65 17.23 34.79 -14.28
C MET A 65 18.44 35.63 -13.88
N SER A 66 18.66 35.87 -12.59
CA SER A 66 19.84 36.60 -12.10
C SER A 66 21.15 35.83 -12.34
N GLU A 67 21.08 34.50 -12.39
CA GLU A 67 22.21 33.61 -12.71
C GLU A 67 22.40 33.43 -14.22
N GLY A 68 21.53 34.01 -15.06
CA GLY A 68 21.58 33.88 -16.51
C GLY A 68 21.20 32.49 -17.04
N ILE A 69 20.64 31.63 -16.19
CA ILE A 69 20.24 30.25 -16.52
C ILE A 69 18.89 30.23 -17.23
N ALA A 70 17.98 31.13 -16.84
CA ALA A 70 16.65 31.24 -17.42
C ALA A 70 16.42 32.66 -17.97
N THR A 71 15.53 32.76 -18.95
CA THR A 71 15.07 34.07 -19.47
C THR A 71 13.62 34.33 -19.06
N GLN A 72 13.23 35.59 -19.04
CA GLN A 72 11.85 36.00 -18.78
C GLN A 72 10.87 35.39 -19.81
N GLN A 73 11.33 35.20 -21.05
CA GLN A 73 10.55 34.59 -22.11
C GLN A 73 10.28 33.11 -21.82
N MET A 74 11.33 32.34 -21.48
CA MET A 74 11.18 30.92 -21.11
C MET A 74 10.20 30.72 -19.95
N VAL A 75 10.26 31.55 -18.92
CA VAL A 75 9.35 31.45 -17.77
C VAL A 75 7.90 31.70 -18.20
N ARG A 76 7.64 32.64 -19.11
CA ARG A 76 6.29 32.91 -19.63
C ARG A 76 5.78 31.76 -20.48
N GLU A 77 6.61 31.27 -21.40
CA GLU A 77 6.27 30.15 -22.27
C GLU A 77 5.87 28.92 -21.46
N MET A 78 6.64 28.56 -20.43
CA MET A 78 6.29 27.44 -19.53
C MET A 78 4.95 27.63 -18.80
N GLN A 79 4.60 28.87 -18.43
CA GLN A 79 3.31 29.15 -17.79
C GLN A 79 2.15 29.03 -18.78
N GLU A 80 2.33 29.54 -19.99
CA GLU A 80 1.33 29.49 -21.05
C GLU A 80 1.10 28.05 -21.51
N GLU A 81 2.17 27.27 -21.68
CA GLU A 81 2.11 25.85 -22.01
C GLU A 81 1.35 25.06 -20.92
N PHE A 82 1.70 25.25 -19.66
CA PHE A 82 1.01 24.58 -18.55
C PHE A 82 -0.47 24.96 -18.48
N LYS A 83 -0.79 26.24 -18.67
CA LYS A 83 -2.18 26.71 -18.69
C LYS A 83 -2.96 26.14 -19.87
N SER A 84 -2.36 26.12 -21.06
CA SER A 84 -2.99 25.58 -22.26
C SER A 84 -3.24 24.07 -22.14
N MET A 85 -2.34 23.33 -21.49
CA MET A 85 -2.55 21.92 -21.17
C MET A 85 -3.75 21.75 -20.24
N LEU A 86 -3.83 22.52 -19.14
CA LEU A 86 -4.99 22.46 -18.24
C LEU A 86 -6.32 22.85 -18.91
N GLU A 87 -6.31 23.84 -19.81
CA GLU A 87 -7.51 24.23 -20.57
C GLU A 87 -7.95 23.12 -21.54
N THR A 88 -6.99 22.47 -22.21
CA THR A 88 -7.25 21.33 -23.10
C THR A 88 -7.87 20.18 -22.32
N ASP A 89 -7.24 19.78 -21.21
CA ASP A 89 -7.73 18.69 -20.36
C ASP A 89 -9.11 19.00 -19.78
N PHE A 90 -9.37 20.26 -19.42
CA PHE A 90 -10.68 20.70 -18.94
C PHE A 90 -11.77 20.58 -20.03
N ASP A 91 -11.46 20.96 -21.26
CA ASP A 91 -12.39 20.83 -22.38
C ASP A 91 -12.60 19.38 -22.81
N GLU A 92 -11.59 18.52 -22.68
CA GLU A 92 -11.73 17.08 -22.85
C GLU A 92 -12.60 16.46 -21.75
N ALA A 93 -12.39 16.85 -20.49
CA ALA A 93 -13.19 16.37 -19.36
C ALA A 93 -14.69 16.65 -19.53
N LYS A 94 -15.07 17.80 -20.12
CA LYS A 94 -16.48 18.11 -20.43
C LYS A 94 -17.12 17.13 -21.42
N LYS A 95 -16.32 16.47 -22.28
CA LYS A 95 -16.81 15.49 -23.26
C LYS A 95 -17.08 14.14 -22.62
N ILE A 96 -16.55 13.89 -21.42
CA ILE A 96 -16.75 12.64 -20.67
C ILE A 96 -18.16 12.63 -20.09
N LYS A 97 -19.06 11.83 -20.68
CA LYS A 97 -20.47 11.74 -20.24
C LYS A 97 -20.64 11.05 -18.88
N ARG A 98 -19.73 10.17 -18.50
CA ARG A 98 -19.77 9.40 -17.26
C ARG A 98 -18.35 9.17 -16.77
N ASN A 99 -18.04 9.63 -15.57
CA ASN A 99 -16.78 9.30 -14.93
C ASN A 99 -16.75 7.81 -14.62
N VAL A 100 -15.74 7.12 -15.13
CA VAL A 100 -15.41 5.75 -14.76
C VAL A 100 -14.33 5.85 -13.70
N ILE A 101 -14.62 5.34 -12.51
CA ILE A 101 -13.59 5.18 -11.47
C ILE A 101 -12.77 3.97 -11.91
N THR A 102 -11.55 4.19 -12.37
CA THR A 102 -10.61 3.10 -12.64
C THR A 102 -10.26 2.43 -11.30
N PRO A 103 -10.56 1.14 -11.12
CA PRO A 103 -10.21 0.43 -9.91
C PRO A 103 -8.70 0.44 -9.68
N PHE A 104 -8.28 0.59 -8.43
CA PHE A 104 -6.88 0.39 -8.06
C PHE A 104 -6.45 -1.04 -8.40
N MET A 105 -5.30 -1.21 -9.08
CA MET A 105 -4.79 -2.51 -9.52
C MET A 105 -5.77 -3.32 -10.39
N GLU A 106 -6.57 -2.68 -11.25
CA GLU A 106 -7.55 -3.35 -12.13
C GLU A 106 -7.01 -4.62 -12.82
N LYS A 107 -5.75 -4.62 -13.25
CA LYS A 107 -5.08 -5.78 -13.88
C LYS A 107 -4.86 -6.97 -12.95
N GLU A 108 -4.62 -6.74 -11.66
CA GLU A 108 -4.39 -7.79 -10.67
C GLU A 108 -5.71 -8.41 -10.20
N TRP A 109 -6.83 -7.71 -10.40
CA TRP A 109 -8.16 -8.09 -9.91
C TRP A 109 -9.09 -8.62 -11.02
N VAL A 110 -8.57 -8.85 -12.23
CA VAL A 110 -9.37 -9.31 -13.38
C VAL A 110 -10.11 -10.61 -13.07
N ASP A 111 -9.47 -11.52 -12.34
CA ASP A 111 -10.04 -12.81 -11.96
C ASP A 111 -10.97 -12.76 -10.74
N TYR A 112 -11.16 -11.56 -10.15
CA TYR A 112 -11.97 -11.32 -8.95
C TYR A 112 -13.09 -10.31 -9.23
N PRO A 113 -14.10 -10.68 -10.04
CA PRO A 113 -15.20 -9.79 -10.36
C PRO A 113 -16.02 -9.44 -9.11
N SER A 114 -16.66 -8.27 -9.15
CA SER A 114 -17.60 -7.87 -8.08
C SER A 114 -18.76 -8.86 -8.01
N ALA A 115 -19.02 -9.38 -6.81
CA ALA A 115 -20.13 -10.29 -6.56
C ALA A 115 -21.48 -9.61 -6.83
N LYS A 116 -22.39 -10.34 -7.48
CA LYS A 116 -23.78 -9.89 -7.68
C LYS A 116 -24.64 -10.24 -6.45
N PRO A 117 -25.77 -9.54 -6.24
CA PRO A 117 -26.70 -9.89 -5.18
C PRO A 117 -27.13 -11.36 -5.26
N GLY A 118 -26.94 -12.10 -4.16
CA GLY A 118 -27.25 -13.52 -4.07
C GLY A 118 -26.10 -14.48 -4.40
N GLU A 119 -25.00 -14.02 -5.01
CA GLU A 119 -23.90 -14.91 -5.40
C GLU A 119 -23.21 -15.56 -4.19
N MET A 120 -23.10 -14.82 -3.08
CA MET A 120 -22.54 -15.30 -1.82
C MET A 120 -23.35 -16.43 -1.15
N LEU A 121 -24.57 -16.70 -1.62
CA LEU A 121 -25.42 -17.77 -1.11
C LEU A 121 -25.21 -19.10 -1.85
N HIS A 122 -24.50 -19.09 -2.98
CA HIS A 122 -24.17 -20.32 -3.70
C HIS A 122 -23.09 -21.10 -2.96
N ALA A 123 -23.26 -22.42 -2.89
CA ALA A 123 -22.23 -23.31 -2.39
C ALA A 123 -21.03 -23.30 -3.35
N VAL A 124 -19.83 -23.19 -2.79
CA VAL A 124 -18.57 -23.32 -3.52
C VAL A 124 -18.02 -24.71 -3.25
N ASP A 125 -17.58 -25.39 -4.32
CA ASP A 125 -16.87 -26.65 -4.18
C ASP A 125 -15.50 -26.40 -3.56
N THR A 126 -15.33 -26.88 -2.34
CA THR A 126 -14.09 -26.82 -1.56
C THR A 126 -13.57 -28.22 -1.27
N THR A 127 -14.01 -29.22 -2.06
CA THR A 127 -13.49 -30.58 -1.98
C THR A 127 -12.02 -30.60 -2.37
N PHE A 128 -11.27 -31.50 -1.74
CA PHE A 128 -9.84 -31.65 -1.95
C PHE A 128 -9.46 -33.13 -1.93
N ASP A 129 -8.43 -33.49 -2.68
CA ASP A 129 -7.94 -34.86 -2.78
C ASP A 129 -7.45 -35.36 -1.41
N LEU A 130 -8.03 -36.47 -0.93
CA LEU A 130 -7.75 -37.01 0.39
C LEU A 130 -6.29 -37.46 0.55
N ASP A 131 -5.67 -37.98 -0.50
CA ASP A 131 -4.27 -38.43 -0.44
C ASP A 131 -3.33 -37.24 -0.40
N LYS A 132 -3.61 -36.16 -1.17
CA LYS A 132 -2.89 -34.89 -1.02
C LYS A 132 -3.09 -34.27 0.37
N LEU A 133 -4.29 -34.37 0.93
CA LEU A 133 -4.58 -33.87 2.28
C LEU A 133 -3.79 -34.64 3.35
N LYS A 134 -3.65 -35.95 3.18
CA LYS A 134 -2.80 -36.80 4.03
C LYS A 134 -1.32 -36.45 3.89
N ASP A 135 -0.84 -36.14 2.68
CA ASP A 135 0.53 -35.67 2.48
C ASP A 135 0.77 -34.36 3.24
N ILE A 136 -0.15 -33.40 3.13
CA ILE A 136 -0.12 -32.15 3.90
C ILE A 136 -0.11 -32.45 5.41
N ALA A 137 -0.99 -33.32 5.90
CA ALA A 137 -1.03 -33.70 7.30
C ALA A 137 0.29 -34.29 7.79
N LYS A 138 0.92 -35.13 6.96
CA LYS A 138 2.23 -35.72 7.24
C LYS A 138 3.29 -34.64 7.34
N TYR A 139 3.32 -33.69 6.41
CA TYR A 139 4.27 -32.57 6.46
C TYR A 139 4.09 -31.72 7.73
N ILE A 140 2.85 -31.40 8.10
CA ILE A 140 2.53 -30.57 9.28
C ILE A 140 2.94 -31.25 10.59
N THR A 141 2.80 -32.57 10.67
CA THR A 141 3.08 -33.35 11.89
C THR A 141 4.50 -33.89 11.97
N THR A 142 5.28 -33.82 10.87
CA THR A 142 6.67 -34.28 10.85
C THR A 142 7.62 -33.18 11.32
N LEU A 143 8.25 -33.41 12.48
CA LEU A 143 9.27 -32.49 13.00
C LEU A 143 10.61 -32.67 12.26
N PRO A 144 11.32 -31.58 11.92
CA PRO A 144 12.63 -31.65 11.27
C PRO A 144 13.67 -32.45 12.07
N GLU A 145 14.44 -33.29 11.37
CA GLU A 145 15.55 -34.02 11.98
C GLU A 145 16.66 -33.08 12.49
N GLY A 146 17.41 -33.53 13.51
CA GLY A 146 18.57 -32.79 14.04
C GLY A 146 18.25 -31.61 14.95
N LYS A 147 16.98 -31.26 15.17
CA LYS A 147 16.57 -30.21 16.11
C LYS A 147 16.08 -30.80 17.45
N LYS A 148 16.43 -30.14 18.56
CA LYS A 148 15.92 -30.50 19.90
C LYS A 148 14.60 -29.79 20.17
N PHE A 149 13.51 -30.54 20.22
CA PHE A 149 12.17 -30.02 20.56
C PHE A 149 11.81 -30.26 22.02
N LEU A 150 10.91 -29.45 22.56
CA LEU A 150 10.31 -29.70 23.88
C LEU A 150 9.49 -30.99 23.83
N LYS A 151 9.57 -31.81 24.89
CA LYS A 151 8.84 -33.08 24.98
C LYS A 151 7.33 -32.94 24.73
N LYS A 152 6.73 -31.83 25.19
CA LYS A 152 5.32 -31.52 24.97
C LYS A 152 4.98 -31.33 23.48
N THR A 153 5.84 -30.66 22.72
CA THR A 153 5.66 -30.46 21.26
C THR A 153 5.78 -31.77 20.50
N VAL A 154 6.77 -32.60 20.82
CA VAL A 154 6.92 -33.93 20.18
C VAL A 154 5.68 -34.79 20.42
N ARG A 155 5.18 -34.79 21.66
CA ARG A 155 3.94 -35.49 22.00
C ARG A 155 2.74 -34.93 21.24
N LEU A 156 2.57 -33.60 21.21
CA LEU A 156 1.46 -32.96 20.49
C LEU A 156 1.46 -33.31 19.00
N MET A 157 2.62 -33.26 18.35
CA MET A 157 2.74 -33.60 16.92
C MET A 157 2.48 -35.09 16.66
N GLY A 158 2.95 -35.98 17.54
CA GLY A 158 2.62 -37.41 17.48
C GLY A 158 1.13 -37.68 17.68
N ASP A 159 0.50 -37.00 18.64
CA ASP A 159 -0.94 -37.11 18.90
C ASP A 159 -1.75 -36.62 17.69
N ARG A 160 -1.35 -35.51 17.05
CA ARG A 160 -1.97 -35.01 15.80
C ARG A 160 -1.78 -35.97 14.61
N ALA A 161 -0.60 -36.59 14.49
CA ALA A 161 -0.37 -37.61 13.47
C ALA A 161 -1.29 -38.83 13.67
N ALA A 162 -1.38 -39.35 14.90
CA ALA A 162 -2.26 -40.48 15.22
C ALA A 162 -3.74 -40.14 15.01
N GLN A 163 -4.16 -38.91 15.34
CA GLN A 163 -5.50 -38.40 15.06
C GLN A 163 -5.87 -38.57 13.57
N VAL A 164 -4.99 -38.14 12.67
CA VAL A 164 -5.23 -38.19 11.22
C VAL A 164 -5.09 -39.61 10.66
N PHE A 165 -3.99 -40.31 10.97
CA PHE A 165 -3.63 -41.56 10.28
C PHE A 165 -4.18 -42.83 10.94
N GLU A 166 -4.48 -42.81 12.24
CA GLU A 166 -4.95 -44.00 12.96
C GLU A 166 -6.42 -43.89 13.37
N ARG A 167 -6.86 -42.70 13.79
CA ARG A 167 -8.20 -42.49 14.38
C ARG A 167 -9.22 -41.89 13.42
N ASN A 168 -8.76 -41.38 12.27
CA ASN A 168 -9.59 -40.67 11.30
C ASN A 168 -10.44 -39.55 11.97
N SER A 169 -9.81 -38.76 12.83
CA SER A 169 -10.43 -37.68 13.59
C SER A 169 -9.54 -36.45 13.55
N ILE A 170 -10.11 -35.26 13.39
CA ILE A 170 -9.36 -34.00 13.43
C ILE A 170 -9.98 -33.05 14.47
N ASP A 171 -9.15 -32.27 15.14
CA ASP A 171 -9.60 -31.14 15.95
C ASP A 171 -9.61 -29.85 15.11
N TRP A 172 -10.06 -28.75 15.71
CA TRP A 172 -10.17 -27.46 15.03
C TRP A 172 -8.81 -26.99 14.47
N GLY A 173 -7.74 -27.11 15.26
CA GLY A 173 -6.42 -26.65 14.87
C GLY A 173 -5.85 -27.46 13.71
N MET A 174 -6.08 -28.77 13.69
CA MET A 174 -5.69 -29.59 12.54
C MET A 174 -6.53 -29.26 11.30
N GLY A 175 -7.83 -29.03 11.44
CA GLY A 175 -8.69 -28.62 10.33
C GLY A 175 -8.27 -27.30 9.69
N GLU A 176 -7.93 -26.31 10.51
CA GLU A 176 -7.41 -25.02 10.08
C GLU A 176 -6.07 -25.16 9.33
N LEU A 177 -5.12 -25.92 9.90
CA LEU A 177 -3.81 -26.17 9.30
C LEU A 177 -3.92 -26.92 7.96
N LEU A 178 -4.86 -27.86 7.84
CA LEU A 178 -5.14 -28.56 6.59
C LEU A 178 -5.70 -27.63 5.51
N ALA A 179 -6.62 -26.73 5.87
CA ALA A 179 -7.15 -25.72 4.95
C ALA A 179 -6.05 -24.76 4.48
N TYR A 180 -5.12 -24.38 5.36
CA TYR A 180 -3.97 -23.57 4.96
C TYR A 180 -3.02 -24.34 4.03
N GLY A 181 -2.75 -25.60 4.36
CA GLY A 181 -1.91 -26.45 3.51
C GLY A 181 -2.50 -26.69 2.13
N SER A 182 -3.81 -26.87 2.01
CA SER A 182 -4.47 -27.08 0.71
C SER A 182 -4.38 -25.84 -0.17
N LEU A 183 -4.65 -24.65 0.38
CA LEU A 183 -4.50 -23.38 -0.33
C LEU A 183 -3.05 -23.13 -0.77
N LEU A 184 -2.06 -23.40 0.10
CA LEU A 184 -0.64 -23.29 -0.26
C LEU A 184 -0.25 -24.25 -1.39
N SER A 185 -0.86 -25.44 -1.43
CA SER A 185 -0.63 -26.41 -2.52
C SER A 185 -1.22 -25.98 -3.86
N GLU A 186 -2.17 -25.04 -3.83
CA GLU A 186 -2.82 -24.41 -4.99
C GLU A 186 -2.20 -23.04 -5.34
N ASP A 187 -1.02 -22.73 -4.77
CA ASP A 187 -0.26 -21.48 -5.00
C ASP A 187 -0.90 -20.21 -4.42
N TYR A 188 -1.81 -20.37 -3.45
CA TYR A 188 -2.34 -19.24 -2.67
C TYR A 188 -1.43 -18.92 -1.48
N ASN A 189 -0.99 -17.67 -1.40
CA ASN A 189 -0.23 -17.16 -0.26
C ASN A 189 -1.14 -16.95 0.96
N ILE A 190 -0.64 -17.34 2.14
CA ILE A 190 -1.36 -17.17 3.41
C ILE A 190 -0.54 -16.28 4.33
N ARG A 191 -1.19 -15.24 4.87
CA ARG A 191 -0.61 -14.35 5.88
C ARG A 191 -1.47 -14.39 7.13
N ILE A 192 -0.89 -14.87 8.22
CA ILE A 192 -1.46 -14.80 9.57
C ILE A 192 -0.77 -13.66 10.29
N SER A 193 -1.53 -12.76 10.90
CA SER A 193 -1.00 -11.56 11.58
C SER A 193 -1.80 -11.29 12.83
N GLY A 194 -1.11 -11.14 13.96
CA GLY A 194 -1.70 -10.88 15.25
C GLY A 194 -0.72 -11.21 16.37
N GLU A 195 -1.10 -10.91 17.61
CA GLU A 195 -0.32 -11.28 18.79
C GLU A 195 -0.45 -12.79 19.05
N ASP A 196 0.67 -13.47 19.27
CA ASP A 196 0.75 -14.89 19.65
C ASP A 196 0.05 -15.90 18.70
N VAL A 197 -0.18 -15.54 17.43
CA VAL A 197 -0.87 -16.37 16.43
C VAL A 197 -0.13 -17.65 16.01
N GLU A 198 1.16 -17.78 16.32
CA GLU A 198 2.01 -18.91 15.91
C GLU A 198 1.99 -20.09 16.90
N ARG A 199 1.63 -19.87 18.17
CA ARG A 199 2.03 -20.75 19.28
C ARG A 199 1.29 -22.09 19.39
#